data_AF-A0A0M1JDY1-F1
#
_entry.id   AF-A0A0M1JDY1-F1
#
_cell.length_a   1.000
_cell.length_b   1.000
_cell.length_c   1.000
_cell.angle_alpha   90.00
_cell.angle_beta   90.00
_cell.angle_gamma   90.00
#
_symmetry.space_group_name_H-M   'P 1'
#
loop_
_entity.id
_entity.type
_entity.pdbx_description
1 polymer ?
#
loop_
_entity_poly.entity_id
_entity_poly.type
_entity_poly.pdbx_seq_one_letter_code
_entity_poly.pdbx_strand_id
1 'polypeptide(L)'
;MTASSAIQRIYSQGIFGNWRRQMAIRSLARKPCLETFMALAEALNSNHPNSRLIIEILEKIAPKHGEQDIEALWRFWSTNPHPNLAKVLAHIGWPESQPLDKRLAHKVLTLVNQDTSSNVINAVVCLAHFLPTNDATISDGLYSAWAYTQSQQLEQIITQQKHVPSSPALEALFALGTGNVQDYLALQDEDGSLFTQALRLATPKLLDCIAQVMLKNADLELRNSYRTALVRAGINSSQRFTYLKLIGDDRGLFEHIPHLRLQQVLELCEHWTQKPCDWATPASRHAVLQQAVTAYQELKNPLQASGPKLPEGFVDIFAYWRDYNPQKLTKTKTSPDPVMRARYLYLAGSDECNINSEHWLERLVARLSNIACLLEPASDQVHWVSACAGDAELLQTKIIGNPLEYKQHRERLYALTPANNSYSTVGLLVILCAFQGIFIGTDITVENLREPRERTAIRVSEARPRRINEENTTISESNK
;
A
#
# COMPACT_ATOMS: atom_id res chain seq x y z
N MET A 1 3.92 -58.51 -2.25
CA MET A 1 4.10 -57.44 -3.25
C MET A 1 5.51 -56.90 -3.06
N THR A 2 6.32 -56.82 -4.13
CA THR A 2 7.69 -56.28 -4.05
C THR A 2 7.64 -54.74 -4.01
N ALA A 3 8.71 -54.08 -3.54
CA ALA A 3 8.79 -52.62 -3.48
C ALA A 3 8.58 -51.98 -4.86
N SER A 4 9.29 -52.43 -5.89
CA SER A 4 9.17 -51.92 -7.26
C SER A 4 7.75 -52.09 -7.82
N SER A 5 7.09 -53.23 -7.54
CA SER A 5 5.69 -53.43 -7.96
C SER A 5 4.70 -52.54 -7.21
N ALA A 6 5.03 -52.17 -5.96
CA ALA A 6 4.21 -51.24 -5.19
C ALA A 6 4.38 -49.80 -5.72
N ILE A 7 5.61 -49.36 -6.02
CA ILE A 7 5.91 -48.05 -6.62
C ILE A 7 5.12 -47.84 -7.92
N GLN A 8 5.14 -48.81 -8.84
CA GLN A 8 4.36 -48.72 -10.08
C GLN A 8 2.84 -48.63 -9.83
N ARG A 9 2.34 -49.26 -8.76
CA ARG A 9 0.90 -49.33 -8.45
C ARG A 9 0.38 -48.11 -7.68
N ILE A 10 1.25 -47.23 -7.17
CA ILE A 10 0.80 -46.01 -6.48
C ILE A 10 0.06 -45.08 -7.44
N TYR A 11 0.40 -45.11 -8.73
CA TYR A 11 -0.28 -44.31 -9.75
C TYR A 11 -1.40 -45.07 -10.49
N SER A 12 -1.86 -46.21 -9.94
CA SER A 12 -2.87 -47.04 -10.62
C SER A 12 -4.19 -46.30 -10.85
N GLN A 13 -4.71 -46.41 -12.07
CA GLN A 13 -5.98 -45.84 -12.51
C GLN A 13 -7.09 -46.90 -12.61
N GLY A 14 -8.34 -46.46 -12.77
CA GLY A 14 -9.52 -47.34 -12.96
C GLY A 14 -10.40 -47.55 -11.72
N ILE A 15 -11.45 -48.37 -11.86
CA ILE A 15 -12.54 -48.56 -10.87
C ILE A 15 -12.03 -49.08 -9.52
N PHE A 16 -11.01 -49.95 -9.53
CA PHE A 16 -10.33 -50.43 -8.32
C PHE A 16 -9.06 -49.65 -7.97
N GLY A 17 -8.82 -48.52 -8.64
CA GLY A 17 -7.62 -47.72 -8.51
C GLY A 17 -7.38 -47.27 -7.07
N ASN A 18 -8.41 -46.74 -6.39
CA ASN A 18 -8.25 -46.28 -5.01
C ASN A 18 -7.76 -47.39 -4.06
N TRP A 19 -8.40 -48.55 -4.10
CA TRP A 19 -8.02 -49.71 -3.27
C TRP A 19 -6.59 -50.19 -3.60
N ARG A 20 -6.23 -50.28 -4.89
CA ARG A 20 -4.87 -50.68 -5.32
C ARG A 20 -3.81 -49.68 -4.85
N ARG A 21 -4.08 -48.37 -4.96
CA ARG A 21 -3.19 -47.31 -4.46
C ARG A 21 -2.99 -47.40 -2.94
N GLN A 22 -4.07 -47.58 -2.18
CA GLN A 22 -3.97 -47.74 -0.72
C GLN A 22 -3.18 -48.98 -0.31
N MET A 23 -3.39 -50.11 -1.00
CA MET A 23 -2.61 -51.34 -0.78
C MET A 23 -1.14 -51.17 -1.14
N ALA A 24 -0.84 -50.43 -2.22
CA ALA A 24 0.54 -50.08 -2.60
C ALA A 24 1.22 -49.24 -1.52
N ILE A 25 0.58 -48.15 -1.10
CA ILE A 25 1.06 -47.25 -0.03
C ILE A 25 1.32 -48.04 1.27
N ARG A 26 0.38 -48.88 1.71
CA ARG A 26 0.55 -49.72 2.91
C ARG A 26 1.64 -50.79 2.75
N SER A 27 1.88 -51.26 1.53
CA SER A 27 2.94 -52.24 1.26
C SER A 27 4.32 -51.59 1.32
N LEU A 28 4.46 -50.36 0.81
CA LEU A 28 5.68 -49.56 0.93
C LEU A 28 6.01 -49.32 2.40
N ALA A 29 4.99 -49.03 3.21
CA ALA A 29 5.12 -48.82 4.65
C ALA A 29 5.66 -50.03 5.45
N ARG A 30 5.52 -51.27 4.94
CA ARG A 30 5.89 -52.49 5.68
C ARG A 30 7.38 -52.85 5.59
N LYS A 31 8.06 -52.39 4.54
CA LYS A 31 9.49 -52.63 4.31
C LYS A 31 10.12 -51.32 3.86
N PRO A 32 10.23 -50.36 4.78
CA PRO A 32 10.59 -49.04 4.37
C PRO A 32 12.11 -48.98 4.15
N CYS A 33 12.49 -48.41 3.02
CA CYS A 33 13.86 -48.07 2.62
C CYS A 33 13.83 -46.73 1.88
N LEU A 34 15.01 -46.14 1.64
CA LEU A 34 15.14 -44.84 0.96
C LEU A 34 14.30 -44.75 -0.32
N GLU A 35 14.36 -45.75 -1.19
CA GLU A 35 13.61 -45.76 -2.46
C GLU A 35 12.08 -45.68 -2.23
N THR A 36 11.56 -46.44 -1.26
CA THR A 36 10.13 -46.40 -0.94
C THR A 36 9.71 -45.08 -0.29
N PHE A 37 10.61 -44.48 0.50
CA PHE A 37 10.38 -43.21 1.19
C PHE A 37 10.30 -42.06 0.18
N MET A 38 11.23 -42.04 -0.77
CA MET A 38 11.26 -41.06 -1.86
C MET A 38 10.07 -41.23 -2.80
N ALA A 39 9.64 -42.45 -3.11
CA ALA A 39 8.45 -42.68 -3.94
C ALA A 39 7.16 -42.16 -3.28
N LEU A 40 7.04 -42.26 -1.95
CA LEU A 40 5.92 -41.68 -1.20
C LEU A 40 5.98 -40.14 -1.19
N ALA A 41 7.18 -39.56 -1.03
CA ALA A 41 7.38 -38.12 -1.10
C ALA A 41 7.03 -37.55 -2.48
N GLU A 42 7.44 -38.23 -3.55
CA GLU A 42 7.12 -37.86 -4.94
C GLU A 42 5.62 -37.90 -5.22
N ALA A 43 4.92 -38.91 -4.70
CA ALA A 43 3.47 -38.95 -4.78
C ALA A 43 2.81 -37.77 -4.03
N LEU A 44 3.30 -37.40 -2.85
CA LEU A 44 2.79 -36.20 -2.16
C LEU A 44 3.00 -34.93 -2.95
N ASN A 45 4.19 -34.77 -3.56
CA ASN A 45 4.51 -33.64 -4.40
C ASN A 45 3.60 -33.56 -5.64
N SER A 46 3.16 -34.71 -6.14
CA SER A 46 2.26 -34.83 -7.31
C SER A 46 0.77 -34.72 -6.96
N ASN A 47 0.41 -34.17 -5.79
CA ASN A 47 -0.98 -34.04 -5.33
C ASN A 47 -1.78 -35.36 -5.36
N HIS A 48 -1.13 -36.45 -4.96
CA HIS A 48 -1.73 -37.78 -5.04
C HIS A 48 -3.09 -37.87 -4.30
N PRO A 49 -4.12 -38.55 -4.86
CA PRO A 49 -5.47 -38.60 -4.28
C PRO A 49 -5.56 -39.14 -2.85
N ASN A 50 -4.59 -39.97 -2.46
CA ASN A 50 -4.47 -40.52 -1.10
C ASN A 50 -3.41 -39.79 -0.26
N SER A 51 -3.19 -38.50 -0.50
CA SER A 51 -2.16 -37.68 0.18
C SER A 51 -2.25 -37.78 1.70
N ARG A 52 -3.45 -37.74 2.28
CA ARG A 52 -3.67 -37.90 3.72
C ARG A 52 -3.05 -39.19 4.27
N LEU A 53 -3.31 -40.33 3.61
CA LEU A 53 -2.76 -41.62 4.02
C LEU A 53 -1.22 -41.65 3.88
N ILE A 54 -0.69 -40.99 2.84
CA ILE A 54 0.76 -40.93 2.65
C ILE A 54 1.43 -40.07 3.73
N ILE A 55 0.84 -38.93 4.10
CA ILE A 55 1.29 -38.08 5.22
C ILE A 55 1.35 -38.90 6.50
N GLU A 56 0.25 -39.56 6.88
CA GLU A 56 0.16 -40.38 8.11
C GLU A 56 1.23 -41.48 8.14
N ILE A 57 1.56 -42.07 6.98
CA ILE A 57 2.55 -43.12 6.86
C ILE A 57 3.97 -42.55 6.94
N LEU A 58 4.27 -41.44 6.26
CA LEU A 58 5.58 -40.81 6.33
C LEU A 58 5.88 -40.30 7.74
N GLU A 59 4.93 -39.65 8.40
CA GLU A 59 5.08 -39.19 9.79
C GLU A 59 5.36 -40.36 10.76
N LYS A 60 4.73 -41.51 10.55
CA LYS A 60 4.92 -42.69 11.41
C LYS A 60 6.24 -43.42 11.17
N ILE A 61 6.72 -43.41 9.93
CA ILE A 61 7.87 -44.21 9.50
C ILE A 61 9.15 -43.42 9.62
N ALA A 62 9.16 -42.14 9.25
CA ALA A 62 10.37 -41.33 9.20
C ALA A 62 11.18 -41.29 10.52
N PRO A 63 10.57 -41.22 11.72
CA PRO A 63 11.35 -41.24 12.97
C PRO A 63 12.06 -42.57 13.23
N LYS A 64 11.68 -43.65 12.52
CA LYS A 64 12.28 -44.98 12.62
C LYS A 64 13.36 -45.23 11.55
N HIS A 65 13.56 -44.27 10.66
CA HIS A 65 14.58 -44.33 9.63
C HIS A 65 15.91 -43.74 10.09
N GLY A 66 16.96 -44.06 9.33
CA GLY A 66 18.24 -43.41 9.52
C GLY A 66 18.13 -41.92 9.19
N GLU A 67 18.92 -41.12 9.90
CA GLU A 67 18.96 -39.67 9.70
C GLU A 67 19.27 -39.26 8.25
N GLN A 68 20.01 -40.10 7.52
CA GLN A 68 20.30 -39.91 6.08
C GLN A 68 19.02 -39.93 5.21
N ASP A 69 18.00 -40.70 5.59
CA ASP A 69 16.74 -40.75 4.86
C ASP A 69 15.91 -39.48 5.11
N ILE A 70 15.98 -38.93 6.34
CA ILE A 70 15.33 -37.65 6.69
C ILE A 70 16.02 -36.51 5.94
N GLU A 71 17.35 -36.47 5.92
CA GLU A 71 18.11 -35.49 5.12
C GLU A 71 17.75 -35.58 3.63
N ALA A 72 17.65 -36.79 3.06
CA ALA A 72 17.26 -36.98 1.68
C ALA A 72 15.86 -36.40 1.37
N LEU A 73 14.93 -36.48 2.33
CA LEU A 73 13.60 -35.89 2.21
C LEU A 73 13.63 -34.36 2.22
N TRP A 74 14.44 -33.77 3.10
CA TRP A 74 14.67 -32.32 3.11
C TRP A 74 15.29 -31.85 1.79
N ARG A 75 16.29 -32.57 1.26
CA ARG A 75 16.90 -32.27 -0.04
C ARG A 75 15.88 -32.37 -1.17
N PHE A 76 15.06 -33.42 -1.18
CA PHE A 76 13.99 -33.59 -2.17
C PHE A 76 12.99 -32.44 -2.12
N TRP A 77 12.55 -32.06 -0.92
CA TRP A 77 11.61 -30.95 -0.75
C TRP A 77 12.22 -29.60 -1.16
N SER A 78 13.51 -29.37 -0.88
CA SER A 78 14.20 -28.14 -1.29
C SER A 78 14.25 -27.92 -2.81
N THR A 79 14.13 -28.99 -3.61
CA THR A 79 14.07 -28.93 -5.07
C THR A 79 12.65 -29.04 -5.62
N ASN A 80 11.73 -29.62 -4.83
CA ASN A 80 10.34 -29.83 -5.18
C ASN A 80 9.44 -29.36 -4.03
N PRO A 81 9.31 -28.03 -3.83
CA PRO A 81 8.63 -27.48 -2.67
C PRO A 81 7.12 -27.73 -2.77
N HIS A 82 6.60 -28.50 -1.81
CA HIS A 82 5.16 -28.77 -1.71
C HIS A 82 4.66 -28.66 -0.26
N PRO A 83 3.53 -27.96 0.00
CA PRO A 83 3.03 -27.74 1.36
C PRO A 83 2.74 -29.01 2.16
N ASN A 84 2.26 -30.08 1.51
CA ASN A 84 1.98 -31.35 2.20
C ASN A 84 3.26 -32.05 2.69
N LEU A 85 4.34 -31.94 1.91
CA LEU A 85 5.62 -32.51 2.31
C LEU A 85 6.29 -31.63 3.39
N ALA A 86 6.17 -30.30 3.27
CA ALA A 86 6.60 -29.38 4.32
C ALA A 86 5.95 -29.68 5.67
N LYS A 87 4.64 -30.01 5.68
CA LYS A 87 3.93 -30.41 6.89
C LYS A 87 4.58 -31.64 7.55
N VAL A 88 4.89 -32.66 6.76
CA VAL A 88 5.55 -33.89 7.23
C VAL A 88 6.93 -33.55 7.80
N LEU A 89 7.71 -32.73 7.11
CA LEU A 89 9.04 -32.29 7.56
C LEU A 89 8.99 -31.46 8.84
N ALA A 90 8.01 -30.57 8.99
CA ALA A 90 7.81 -29.80 10.21
C ALA A 90 7.46 -30.68 11.43
N HIS A 91 6.81 -31.83 11.20
CA HIS A 91 6.47 -32.78 12.26
C HIS A 91 7.67 -33.66 12.66
N ILE A 92 8.44 -34.12 11.68
CA ILE A 92 9.59 -35.02 11.90
C ILE A 92 10.81 -34.25 12.41
N GLY A 93 11.01 -33.04 11.87
CA GLY A 93 12.13 -32.17 12.16
C GLY A 93 13.41 -32.50 11.40
N TRP A 94 14.49 -31.82 11.79
CA TRP A 94 15.85 -32.09 11.32
C TRP A 94 16.55 -33.06 12.29
N PRO A 95 17.32 -34.04 11.81
CA PRO A 95 18.06 -34.95 12.67
C PRO A 95 19.14 -34.22 13.50
N GLU A 96 19.02 -34.25 14.82
CA GLU A 96 19.88 -33.49 15.74
C GLU A 96 21.37 -33.83 15.64
N SER A 97 21.72 -35.07 15.29
CA SER A 97 23.12 -35.49 15.23
C SER A 97 23.80 -35.20 13.89
N GLN A 98 23.07 -34.71 12.88
CA GLN A 98 23.64 -34.34 11.59
C GLN A 98 23.88 -32.83 11.47
N PRO A 99 25.08 -32.42 11.04
CA PRO A 99 25.32 -31.03 10.68
C PRO A 99 24.48 -30.66 9.47
N LEU A 100 23.82 -29.51 9.54
CA LEU A 100 23.02 -29.00 8.44
C LEU A 100 23.92 -28.51 7.29
N ASP A 101 23.73 -29.08 6.11
CA ASP A 101 24.42 -28.63 4.90
C ASP A 101 24.03 -27.18 4.54
N LYS A 102 25.02 -26.33 4.31
CA LYS A 102 24.82 -24.90 4.04
C LYS A 102 24.02 -24.63 2.77
N ARG A 103 24.21 -25.44 1.72
CA ARG A 103 23.50 -25.27 0.45
C ARG A 103 22.03 -25.65 0.61
N LEU A 104 21.75 -26.69 1.38
CA LEU A 104 20.40 -27.08 1.75
C LEU A 104 19.71 -25.99 2.58
N ALA A 105 20.38 -25.49 3.62
CA ALA A 105 19.87 -24.39 4.45
C ALA A 105 19.46 -23.18 3.61
N HIS A 106 20.37 -22.73 2.72
CA HIS A 106 20.10 -21.60 1.83
C HIS A 106 18.89 -21.87 0.92
N LYS A 107 18.83 -23.05 0.27
CA LYS A 107 17.69 -23.41 -0.59
C LYS A 107 16.37 -23.37 0.17
N VAL A 108 16.33 -23.94 1.38
CA VAL A 108 15.10 -23.97 2.20
C VAL A 108 14.65 -22.56 2.60
N LEU A 109 15.58 -21.69 3.01
CA LEU A 109 15.26 -20.31 3.36
C LEU A 109 14.72 -19.52 2.15
N THR A 110 15.26 -19.75 0.95
CA THR A 110 14.78 -19.09 -0.28
C THR A 110 13.39 -19.55 -0.75
N LEU A 111 12.83 -20.62 -0.17
CA LEU A 111 11.46 -21.04 -0.46
C LEU A 111 10.41 -20.09 0.13
N VAL A 112 10.80 -19.23 1.08
CA VAL A 112 9.89 -18.33 1.77
C VAL A 112 9.71 -17.04 0.96
N ASN A 113 8.45 -16.70 0.72
CA ASN A 113 7.98 -15.48 0.06
C ASN A 113 6.67 -15.00 0.72
N GLN A 114 6.07 -13.93 0.18
CA GLN A 114 4.85 -13.31 0.73
C GLN A 114 3.62 -14.22 0.74
N ASP A 115 3.54 -15.19 -0.17
CA ASP A 115 2.38 -16.08 -0.36
C ASP A 115 2.62 -17.49 0.20
N THR A 116 3.65 -17.65 1.02
CA THR A 116 4.07 -18.95 1.51
C THR A 116 3.09 -19.52 2.53
N SER A 117 2.65 -20.77 2.31
CA SER A 117 1.74 -21.47 3.22
C SER A 117 2.34 -21.68 4.62
N SER A 118 1.50 -21.72 5.65
CA SER A 118 1.92 -21.98 7.04
C SER A 118 2.73 -23.28 7.20
N ASN A 119 2.45 -24.32 6.41
CA ASN A 119 3.19 -25.58 6.46
C ASN A 119 4.66 -25.40 6.05
N VAL A 120 4.92 -24.56 5.03
CA VAL A 120 6.29 -24.26 4.59
C VAL A 120 7.00 -23.42 5.64
N ILE A 121 6.33 -22.42 6.21
CA ILE A 121 6.88 -21.59 7.30
C ILE A 121 7.25 -22.48 8.49
N ASN A 122 6.37 -23.39 8.91
CA ASN A 122 6.63 -24.30 10.04
C ASN A 122 7.83 -25.22 9.77
N ALA A 123 8.00 -25.70 8.54
CA ALA A 123 9.18 -26.50 8.17
C ALA A 123 10.45 -25.65 8.25
N VAL A 124 10.41 -24.42 7.72
CA VAL A 124 11.54 -23.48 7.79
C VAL A 124 11.89 -23.14 9.24
N VAL A 125 10.90 -22.88 10.10
CA VAL A 125 11.10 -22.68 11.55
C VAL A 125 11.78 -23.88 12.18
N CYS A 126 11.34 -25.10 11.85
CA CYS A 126 11.94 -26.31 12.40
C CYS A 126 13.42 -26.44 12.00
N LEU A 127 13.75 -26.18 10.73
CA LEU A 127 15.11 -26.22 10.24
C LEU A 127 15.96 -25.05 10.77
N ALA A 128 15.33 -23.90 11.02
CA ALA A 128 16.00 -22.69 11.50
C ALA A 128 16.70 -22.89 12.85
N HIS A 129 16.20 -23.79 13.70
CA HIS A 129 16.82 -24.13 14.99
C HIS A 129 18.23 -24.72 14.86
N PHE A 130 18.56 -25.28 13.70
CA PHE A 130 19.82 -25.99 13.42
C PHE A 130 20.75 -25.21 12.49
N LEU A 131 20.43 -23.94 12.19
CA LEU A 131 21.25 -23.12 11.31
C LEU A 131 22.57 -22.75 11.99
N PRO A 132 23.69 -22.76 11.24
CA PRO A 132 24.94 -22.23 11.76
C PRO A 132 24.82 -20.72 12.01
N THR A 133 25.12 -20.28 13.22
CA THR A 133 25.05 -18.87 13.63
C THR A 133 26.24 -18.03 13.13
N ASN A 134 27.35 -18.69 12.78
CA ASN A 134 28.57 -18.05 12.30
C ASN A 134 28.62 -17.85 10.77
N ASP A 135 27.52 -18.13 10.06
CA ASP A 135 27.42 -17.94 8.62
C ASP A 135 26.48 -16.77 8.28
N ALA A 136 27.07 -15.68 7.82
CA ALA A 136 26.34 -14.46 7.50
C ALA A 136 25.35 -14.65 6.32
N THR A 137 25.68 -15.50 5.34
CA THR A 137 24.80 -15.75 4.19
C THR A 137 23.53 -16.48 4.60
N ILE A 138 23.66 -17.40 5.55
CA ILE A 138 22.53 -18.14 6.11
C ILE A 138 21.69 -17.22 7.00
N SER A 139 22.35 -16.38 7.80
CA SER A 139 21.66 -15.37 8.60
C SER A 139 20.88 -14.39 7.73
N ASP A 140 21.44 -13.91 6.61
CA ASP A 140 20.71 -13.06 5.65
C ASP A 140 19.45 -13.73 5.10
N GLY A 141 19.55 -15.01 4.77
CA GLY A 141 18.40 -15.81 4.33
C GLY A 141 17.33 -15.95 5.42
N LEU A 142 17.74 -16.10 6.68
CA LEU A 142 16.85 -16.18 7.84
C LEU A 142 16.13 -14.86 8.09
N TYR A 143 16.86 -13.73 8.04
CA TYR A 143 16.27 -12.39 8.16
C TYR A 143 15.31 -12.08 7.03
N SER A 144 15.64 -12.50 5.80
CA SER A 144 14.75 -12.36 4.64
C SER A 144 13.48 -13.19 4.81
N ALA A 145 13.60 -14.44 5.24
CA ALA A 145 12.45 -15.31 5.50
C ALA A 145 11.55 -14.74 6.63
N TRP A 146 12.14 -14.17 7.67
CA TRP A 146 11.40 -13.43 8.69
C TRP A 146 10.73 -12.19 8.10
N ALA A 147 11.40 -11.36 7.29
CA ALA A 147 10.81 -10.14 6.73
C ALA A 147 9.59 -10.42 5.83
N TYR A 148 9.58 -11.56 5.13
CA TYR A 148 8.43 -11.99 4.33
C TYR A 148 7.25 -12.51 5.15
N THR A 149 7.53 -13.19 6.26
CA THR A 149 6.49 -13.92 7.03
C THR A 149 6.03 -13.20 8.28
N GLN A 150 6.91 -12.37 8.85
CA GLN A 150 6.81 -11.81 10.20
C GLN A 150 6.51 -12.88 11.24
N SER A 151 7.09 -14.08 11.07
CA SER A 151 6.88 -15.20 11.99
C SER A 151 7.54 -14.92 13.33
N GLN A 152 6.74 -14.89 14.39
CA GLN A 152 7.22 -14.73 15.77
C GLN A 152 8.21 -15.85 16.17
N GLN A 153 8.05 -17.06 15.61
CA GLN A 153 8.97 -18.16 15.88
C GLN A 153 10.35 -17.91 15.24
N LEU A 154 10.40 -17.37 14.01
CA LEU A 154 11.67 -17.01 13.38
C LEU A 154 12.34 -15.84 14.11
N GLU A 155 11.56 -14.86 14.55
CA GLU A 155 12.04 -13.75 15.38
C GLU A 155 12.72 -14.26 16.66
N GLN A 156 12.08 -15.18 17.39
CA GLN A 156 12.64 -15.79 18.59
C GLN A 156 13.95 -16.53 18.31
N ILE A 157 14.04 -17.27 17.19
CA ILE A 157 15.27 -17.98 16.81
C ILE A 157 16.40 -16.99 16.54
N ILE A 158 16.14 -15.94 15.75
CA ILE A 158 17.12 -14.89 15.44
C ILE A 158 17.67 -14.29 16.74
N THR A 159 16.79 -13.90 17.67
CA THR A 159 17.18 -13.26 18.94
C THR A 159 17.88 -14.22 19.90
N GLN A 160 17.34 -15.43 20.11
CA GLN A 160 17.87 -16.39 21.09
C GLN A 160 19.22 -16.97 20.64
N GLN A 161 19.36 -17.26 19.35
CA GLN A 161 20.60 -17.82 18.79
C GLN A 161 21.61 -16.73 18.40
N LYS A 162 21.22 -15.44 18.49
CA LYS A 162 22.06 -14.28 18.16
C LYS A 162 22.63 -14.36 16.75
N HIS A 163 21.77 -14.64 15.77
CA HIS A 163 22.17 -14.57 14.37
C HIS A 163 22.57 -13.14 14.01
N VAL A 164 23.64 -13.00 13.22
CA VAL A 164 24.14 -11.70 12.76
C VAL A 164 24.17 -11.73 11.23
N PRO A 165 23.37 -10.89 10.54
CA PRO A 165 23.38 -10.82 9.08
C PRO A 165 24.67 -10.17 8.57
N SER A 166 24.95 -10.30 7.28
CA SER A 166 26.09 -9.62 6.64
C SER A 166 25.86 -8.12 6.48
N SER A 167 24.60 -7.70 6.42
CA SER A 167 24.20 -6.32 6.15
C SER A 167 23.58 -5.66 7.39
N PRO A 168 24.10 -4.52 7.86
CA PRO A 168 23.49 -3.75 8.95
C PRO A 168 22.10 -3.21 8.59
N ALA A 169 21.76 -3.12 7.29
CA ALA A 169 20.41 -2.74 6.87
C ALA A 169 19.36 -3.82 7.22
N LEU A 170 19.75 -5.11 7.26
CA LEU A 170 18.86 -6.18 7.71
C LEU A 170 18.68 -6.16 9.23
N GLU A 171 19.71 -5.80 9.98
CA GLU A 171 19.60 -5.55 11.44
C GLU A 171 18.67 -4.38 11.71
N ALA A 172 18.84 -3.27 10.99
CA ALA A 172 17.96 -2.11 11.08
C ALA A 172 16.51 -2.47 10.74
N LEU A 173 16.29 -3.24 9.66
CA LEU A 173 14.96 -3.73 9.29
C LEU A 173 14.33 -4.58 10.38
N PHE A 174 15.11 -5.49 10.97
CA PHE A 174 14.66 -6.37 12.05
C PHE A 174 14.31 -5.56 13.31
N ALA A 175 15.19 -4.67 13.75
CA ALA A 175 14.97 -3.81 14.91
C ALA A 175 13.72 -2.92 14.73
N LEU A 176 13.57 -2.28 13.58
CA LEU A 176 12.42 -1.42 13.28
C LEU A 176 11.12 -2.23 13.14
N GLY A 177 11.18 -3.40 12.53
CA GLY A 177 10.00 -4.25 12.31
C GLY A 177 9.49 -4.96 13.57
N THR A 178 10.39 -5.33 14.48
CA THR A 178 10.04 -5.92 15.79
C THR A 178 9.66 -4.87 16.84
N GLY A 179 9.93 -3.59 16.57
CA GLY A 179 9.66 -2.49 17.50
C GLY A 179 10.77 -2.22 18.51
N ASN A 180 11.92 -2.90 18.40
CA ASN A 180 13.10 -2.70 19.22
C ASN A 180 13.92 -1.50 18.73
N VAL A 181 13.36 -0.29 18.87
CA VAL A 181 13.99 0.93 18.37
C VAL A 181 15.37 1.18 18.99
N GLN A 182 15.62 0.74 20.22
CA GLN A 182 16.94 0.88 20.85
C GLN A 182 18.03 0.11 20.11
N ASP A 183 17.71 -1.05 19.54
CA ASP A 183 18.66 -1.83 18.75
C ASP A 183 18.99 -1.11 17.44
N TYR A 184 18.00 -0.44 16.83
CA TYR A 184 18.23 0.43 15.68
C TYR A 184 19.11 1.63 16.04
N LEU A 185 18.84 2.31 17.15
CA LEU A 185 19.64 3.47 17.59
C LEU A 185 21.09 3.07 17.92
N ALA A 186 21.32 1.85 18.40
CA ALA A 186 22.65 1.31 18.64
C ALA A 186 23.50 1.16 17.35
N LEU A 187 22.87 1.12 16.18
CA LEU A 187 23.56 1.08 14.88
C LEU A 187 24.16 2.44 14.47
N GLN A 188 23.85 3.53 15.19
CA GLN A 188 24.41 4.87 14.96
C GLN A 188 24.21 5.37 13.51
N ASP A 189 22.99 5.24 12.98
CA ASP A 189 22.62 5.68 11.63
C ASP A 189 22.49 7.22 11.55
N GLU A 190 23.61 7.93 11.59
CA GLU A 190 23.65 9.40 11.61
C GLU A 190 23.04 10.04 10.34
N ASP A 191 23.21 9.40 9.18
CA ASP A 191 22.77 9.94 7.89
C ASP A 191 21.42 9.40 7.42
N GLY A 192 20.82 8.47 8.17
CA GLY A 192 19.56 7.79 7.86
C GLY A 192 19.67 6.82 6.68
N SER A 193 20.89 6.44 6.28
CA SER A 193 21.12 5.57 5.13
C SER A 193 20.69 4.13 5.42
N LEU A 194 20.91 3.64 6.65
CA LEU A 194 20.47 2.30 7.05
C LEU A 194 18.96 2.23 7.15
N PHE A 195 18.30 3.25 7.70
CA PHE A 195 16.83 3.35 7.71
C PHE A 195 16.30 3.30 6.26
N THR A 196 16.89 4.10 5.37
CA THR A 196 16.50 4.12 3.96
C THR A 196 16.62 2.74 3.30
N GLN A 197 17.73 2.04 3.55
CA GLN A 197 17.96 0.70 3.01
C GLN A 197 16.99 -0.33 3.62
N ALA A 198 16.72 -0.26 4.93
CA ALA A 198 15.73 -1.10 5.59
C ALA A 198 14.34 -0.92 4.95
N LEU A 199 13.90 0.31 4.71
CA LEU A 199 12.61 0.57 4.04
C LEU A 199 12.56 0.03 2.60
N ARG A 200 13.68 0.02 1.87
CA ARG A 200 13.77 -0.58 0.52
C ARG A 200 13.64 -2.10 0.56
N LEU A 201 14.10 -2.74 1.63
CA LEU A 201 14.03 -4.19 1.84
C LEU A 201 12.68 -4.63 2.44
N ALA A 202 11.92 -3.70 3.03
CA ALA A 202 10.67 -3.99 3.71
C ALA A 202 9.56 -4.42 2.74
N THR A 203 8.80 -5.44 3.12
CA THR A 203 7.53 -5.79 2.46
C THR A 203 6.45 -4.76 2.80
N PRO A 204 5.35 -4.63 2.03
CA PRO A 204 4.27 -3.70 2.33
C PRO A 204 3.72 -3.87 3.76
N LYS A 205 3.53 -5.12 4.19
CA LYS A 205 3.08 -5.46 5.55
C LYS A 205 4.09 -5.03 6.62
N LEU A 206 5.39 -5.08 6.30
CA LEU A 206 6.44 -4.66 7.22
C LEU A 206 6.56 -3.13 7.28
N LEU A 207 6.32 -2.43 6.18
CA LEU A 207 6.20 -0.96 6.18
C LEU A 207 5.05 -0.49 7.09
N ASP A 208 3.90 -1.17 7.06
CA ASP A 208 2.79 -0.91 7.99
C ASP A 208 3.22 -1.11 9.45
N CYS A 209 3.92 -2.22 9.75
CA CYS A 209 4.45 -2.48 11.09
C CYS A 209 5.41 -1.37 11.55
N ILE A 210 6.36 -0.97 10.68
CA ILE A 210 7.32 0.11 10.99
C ILE A 210 6.57 1.42 11.24
N ALA A 211 5.56 1.76 10.44
CA ALA A 211 4.73 2.94 10.68
C ALA A 211 4.03 2.88 12.06
N GLN A 212 3.51 1.72 12.46
CA GLN A 212 2.92 1.55 13.80
C GLN A 212 3.95 1.70 14.94
N VAL A 213 5.19 1.24 14.71
CA VAL A 213 6.29 1.46 15.67
C VAL A 213 6.62 2.95 15.78
N MET A 214 6.69 3.68 14.65
CA MET A 214 6.93 5.12 14.64
C MET A 214 5.80 5.92 15.31
N LEU A 215 4.54 5.50 15.14
CA LEU A 215 3.40 6.12 15.81
C LEU A 215 3.52 6.03 17.34
N LYS A 216 3.93 4.87 17.86
CA LYS A 216 4.11 4.64 19.30
C LYS A 216 5.34 5.32 19.87
N ASN A 217 6.34 5.62 19.03
CA ASN A 217 7.57 6.25 19.47
C ASN A 217 7.41 7.78 19.56
N ALA A 218 7.81 8.37 20.69
CA ALA A 218 7.72 9.82 20.92
C ALA A 218 8.92 10.62 20.39
N ASP A 219 9.98 9.95 19.92
CA ASP A 219 11.18 10.58 19.42
C ASP A 219 10.92 11.31 18.08
N LEU A 220 11.02 12.63 18.13
CA LEU A 220 10.82 13.52 16.98
C LEU A 220 11.95 13.39 15.95
N GLU A 221 13.18 13.11 16.38
CA GLU A 221 14.32 12.95 15.50
C GLU A 221 14.16 11.69 14.66
N LEU A 222 13.78 10.58 15.30
CA LEU A 222 13.52 9.33 14.60
C LEU A 222 12.37 9.43 13.60
N ARG A 223 11.29 10.16 13.94
CA ARG A 223 10.19 10.44 13.00
C ARG A 223 10.66 11.27 11.80
N ASN A 224 11.53 12.26 12.02
CA ASN A 224 12.13 13.05 10.94
C ASN A 224 13.01 12.19 10.03
N SER A 225 13.79 11.27 10.62
CA SER A 225 14.59 10.29 9.86
C SER A 225 13.71 9.35 9.07
N TYR A 226 12.63 8.82 9.65
CA TYR A 226 11.64 8.00 8.95
C TYR A 226 11.02 8.74 7.76
N ARG A 227 10.58 9.99 7.96
CA ARG A 227 10.04 10.85 6.89
C ARG A 227 11.04 11.02 5.75
N THR A 228 12.30 11.29 6.07
CA THR A 228 13.36 11.46 5.07
C THR A 228 13.66 10.14 4.35
N ALA A 229 13.69 9.04 5.08
CA ALA A 229 13.93 7.69 4.56
C ALA A 229 12.82 7.25 3.61
N LEU A 230 11.54 7.57 3.90
CA LEU A 230 10.42 7.30 2.99
C LEU A 230 10.64 7.91 1.59
N VAL A 231 11.17 9.14 1.52
CA VAL A 231 11.48 9.82 0.26
C VAL A 231 12.65 9.14 -0.44
N ARG A 232 13.77 8.94 0.29
CA ARG A 232 15.00 8.36 -0.28
C ARG A 232 14.84 6.89 -0.69
N ALA A 233 13.93 6.15 -0.04
CA ALA A 233 13.62 4.77 -0.37
C ALA A 233 12.84 4.63 -1.68
N GLY A 234 12.32 5.73 -2.24
CA GLY A 234 11.54 5.72 -3.49
C GLY A 234 10.09 5.27 -3.28
N ILE A 235 9.57 5.35 -2.05
CA ILE A 235 8.16 5.05 -1.77
C ILE A 235 7.28 6.09 -2.47
N ASN A 236 6.28 5.63 -3.21
CA ASN A 236 5.44 6.53 -4.00
C ASN A 236 4.68 7.52 -3.11
N SER A 237 4.31 8.68 -3.66
CA SER A 237 3.70 9.77 -2.89
C SER A 237 2.38 9.39 -2.21
N SER A 238 1.60 8.49 -2.81
CA SER A 238 0.33 8.02 -2.22
C SER A 238 0.55 7.14 -1.00
N GLN A 239 1.55 6.26 -1.04
CA GLN A 239 1.91 5.41 0.11
C GLN A 239 2.56 6.24 1.22
N ARG A 240 3.45 7.18 0.86
CA ARG A 240 4.04 8.12 1.83
C ARG A 240 2.96 8.90 2.58
N PHE A 241 1.97 9.40 1.84
CA PHE A 241 0.81 10.07 2.41
C PHE A 241 0.10 9.21 3.48
N THR A 242 -0.19 7.96 3.15
CA THR A 242 -0.82 7.00 4.07
C THR A 242 0.03 6.81 5.33
N TYR A 243 1.33 6.59 5.19
CA TYR A 243 2.21 6.37 6.35
C TYR A 243 2.36 7.60 7.23
N LEU A 244 2.49 8.79 6.64
CA LEU A 244 2.58 10.05 7.38
C LEU A 244 1.28 10.34 8.16
N LYS A 245 0.12 10.00 7.58
CA LYS A 245 -1.17 10.08 8.24
C LYS A 245 -1.26 9.10 9.41
N LEU A 246 -0.79 7.86 9.21
CA LEU A 246 -0.76 6.84 10.26
C LEU A 246 0.08 7.25 11.47
N ILE A 247 1.25 7.86 11.26
CA ILE A 247 2.12 8.30 12.36
C ILE A 247 1.68 9.64 12.98
N GLY A 248 0.70 10.32 12.39
CA GLY A 248 0.24 11.64 12.81
C GLY A 248 1.28 12.74 12.62
N ASP A 249 2.15 12.61 11.61
CA ASP A 249 3.15 13.64 11.28
C ASP A 249 2.50 14.72 10.40
N ASP A 250 1.71 15.58 11.05
CA ASP A 250 0.97 16.64 10.38
C ASP A 250 1.89 17.62 9.63
N ARG A 251 3.15 17.79 10.10
CA ARG A 251 4.18 18.58 9.42
C ARG A 251 4.66 17.90 8.15
N GLY A 252 4.98 16.61 8.21
CA GLY A 252 5.32 15.81 7.04
C GLY A 252 4.21 15.79 6.00
N LEU A 253 2.94 15.67 6.44
CA LEU A 253 1.77 15.73 5.55
C LEU A 253 1.70 17.04 4.77
N PHE A 254 1.98 18.16 5.42
CA PHE A 254 1.99 19.45 4.73
C PHE A 254 3.14 19.63 3.75
N GLU A 255 4.35 19.21 4.13
CA GLU A 255 5.51 19.25 3.23
C GLU A 255 5.28 18.37 1.98
N HIS A 256 4.38 17.38 2.05
CA HIS A 256 4.02 16.52 0.92
C HIS A 256 2.93 17.09 0.00
N ILE A 257 2.21 18.17 0.38
CA ILE A 257 1.12 18.76 -0.42
C ILE A 257 1.50 19.01 -1.89
N PRO A 258 2.70 19.55 -2.23
CA PRO A 258 3.06 19.81 -3.64
C PRO A 258 3.06 18.57 -4.55
N HIS A 259 3.03 17.37 -3.96
CA HIS A 259 3.03 16.11 -4.70
C HIS A 259 1.66 15.42 -4.70
N LEU A 260 0.65 16.04 -4.07
CA LEU A 260 -0.69 15.50 -3.96
C LEU A 260 -1.62 16.05 -5.04
N ARG A 261 -2.65 15.27 -5.36
CA ARG A 261 -3.80 15.75 -6.13
C ARG A 261 -4.75 16.50 -5.22
N LEU A 262 -5.56 17.40 -5.78
CA LEU A 262 -6.56 18.15 -5.01
C LEU A 262 -7.45 17.22 -4.17
N GLN A 263 -7.90 16.08 -4.72
CA GLN A 263 -8.68 15.08 -3.97
C GLN A 263 -8.00 14.61 -2.67
N GLN A 264 -6.70 14.31 -2.71
CA GLN A 264 -5.95 13.87 -1.53
C GLN A 264 -5.75 15.00 -0.52
N VAL A 265 -5.74 16.25 -0.98
CA VAL A 265 -5.70 17.43 -0.12
C VAL A 265 -7.04 17.68 0.55
N LEU A 266 -8.16 17.37 -0.11
CA LEU A 266 -9.47 17.40 0.56
C LEU A 266 -9.52 16.41 1.73
N GLU A 267 -8.90 15.23 1.60
CA GLU A 267 -8.74 14.27 2.72
C GLU A 267 -7.86 14.82 3.84
N LEU A 268 -6.85 15.65 3.55
CA LEU A 268 -6.06 16.36 4.55
C LEU A 268 -6.87 17.43 5.26
N CYS A 269 -7.63 18.23 4.51
CA CYS A 269 -8.53 19.22 5.09
C CYS A 269 -9.52 18.54 6.04
N GLU A 270 -10.10 17.41 5.65
CA GLU A 270 -10.93 16.59 6.54
C GLU A 270 -10.20 16.16 7.81
N HIS A 271 -9.00 15.61 7.68
CA HIS A 271 -8.17 15.22 8.82
C HIS A 271 -7.92 16.41 9.77
N TRP A 272 -7.56 17.58 9.25
CA TRP A 272 -7.31 18.79 10.05
C TRP A 272 -8.57 19.42 10.63
N THR A 273 -9.75 19.24 10.02
CA THR A 273 -11.01 19.66 10.67
C THR A 273 -11.31 18.87 11.94
N GLN A 274 -10.92 17.59 11.97
CA GLN A 274 -11.15 16.71 13.13
C GLN A 274 -10.07 16.89 14.19
N LYS A 275 -8.83 17.19 13.75
CA LYS A 275 -7.67 17.35 14.62
C LYS A 275 -6.95 18.67 14.28
N PRO A 276 -7.19 19.75 15.05
CA PRO A 276 -6.50 21.02 14.88
C PRO A 276 -4.98 20.82 14.95
N CYS A 277 -4.24 21.50 14.08
CA CYS A 277 -2.79 21.33 13.96
C CYS A 277 -2.04 22.67 14.11
N ASP A 278 -0.98 22.67 14.95
CA ASP A 278 -0.31 23.89 15.43
C ASP A 278 1.10 24.13 14.83
N TRP A 279 1.57 23.26 13.91
CA TRP A 279 2.98 23.24 13.48
C TRP A 279 3.31 24.20 12.30
N ALA A 280 2.34 24.93 11.77
CA ALA A 280 2.55 25.85 10.64
C ALA A 280 3.41 27.07 11.06
N THR A 281 4.69 27.08 10.65
CA THR A 281 5.73 27.94 11.26
C THR A 281 5.55 29.45 11.02
N PRO A 282 5.10 29.93 9.84
CA PRO A 282 4.67 31.32 9.68
C PRO A 282 3.16 31.45 9.91
N ALA A 283 2.74 32.48 10.67
CA ALA A 283 1.32 32.80 10.89
C ALA A 283 0.53 32.98 9.57
N SER A 284 1.19 33.42 8.50
CA SER A 284 0.60 33.50 7.16
C SER A 284 0.24 32.13 6.59
N ARG A 285 1.06 31.08 6.81
CA ARG A 285 0.73 29.72 6.36
C ARG A 285 -0.43 29.14 7.17
N HIS A 286 -0.48 29.41 8.46
CA HIS A 286 -1.59 28.98 9.32
C HIS A 286 -2.93 29.61 8.87
N ALA A 287 -2.94 30.91 8.56
CA ALA A 287 -4.13 31.60 8.07
C ALA A 287 -4.63 31.03 6.72
N VAL A 288 -3.70 30.72 5.80
CA VAL A 288 -4.05 30.12 4.51
C VAL A 288 -4.56 28.68 4.66
N LEU A 289 -4.01 27.90 5.59
CA LEU A 289 -4.53 26.59 5.94
C LEU A 289 -5.96 26.67 6.51
N GLN A 290 -6.21 27.61 7.42
CA GLN A 290 -7.56 27.85 7.95
C GLN A 290 -8.55 28.25 6.85
N GLN A 291 -8.12 29.06 5.88
CA GLN A 291 -8.94 29.42 4.73
C GLN A 291 -9.34 28.18 3.90
N ALA A 292 -8.37 27.31 3.59
CA ALA A 292 -8.64 26.08 2.83
C ALA A 292 -9.56 25.12 3.61
N VAL A 293 -9.32 24.97 4.91
CA VAL A 293 -10.15 24.14 5.81
C VAL A 293 -11.59 24.69 5.91
N THR A 294 -11.74 26.02 6.01
CA THR A 294 -13.06 26.68 6.04
C THR A 294 -13.81 26.48 4.73
N ALA A 295 -13.15 26.71 3.59
CA ALA A 295 -13.73 26.46 2.27
C ALA A 295 -14.16 25.00 2.10
N TYR A 296 -13.39 24.05 2.65
CA TYR A 296 -13.76 22.65 2.66
C TYR A 296 -14.98 22.34 3.55
N GLN A 297 -15.10 22.96 4.71
CA GLN A 297 -16.28 22.83 5.57
C GLN A 297 -17.54 23.38 4.88
N GLU A 298 -17.42 24.49 4.17
CA GLU A 298 -18.49 25.07 3.33
C GLU A 298 -18.85 24.16 2.15
N LEU A 299 -17.88 23.46 1.55
CA LEU A 299 -18.15 22.45 0.52
C LEU A 299 -18.89 21.22 1.06
N LYS A 300 -18.59 20.78 2.29
CA LYS A 300 -19.25 19.63 2.93
C LYS A 300 -20.68 19.93 3.37
N ASN A 301 -20.87 21.14 3.88
CA ASN A 301 -22.16 21.66 4.28
C ASN A 301 -22.45 22.86 3.40
N PRO A 302 -22.67 22.67 2.08
CA PRO A 302 -23.10 23.78 1.25
C PRO A 302 -24.34 24.31 1.95
N LEU A 303 -24.36 25.61 2.26
CA LEU A 303 -25.55 26.28 2.79
C LEU A 303 -26.71 25.68 2.04
N GLN A 304 -27.53 24.86 2.72
CA GLN A 304 -28.57 24.11 2.06
C GLN A 304 -29.50 25.17 1.51
N ALA A 305 -29.29 25.54 0.25
CA ALA A 305 -30.32 26.15 -0.54
C ALA A 305 -31.44 25.13 -0.43
N SER A 306 -32.48 25.47 0.34
CA SER A 306 -33.63 24.60 0.55
C SER A 306 -33.98 24.09 -0.83
N GLY A 307 -33.76 22.79 -1.05
CA GLY A 307 -34.12 22.18 -2.32
C GLY A 307 -35.57 22.59 -2.60
N PRO A 308 -35.95 22.80 -3.87
CA PRO A 308 -37.33 23.14 -4.18
C PRO A 308 -38.23 22.17 -3.41
N LYS A 309 -39.16 22.70 -2.60
CA LYS A 309 -40.06 21.86 -1.80
C LYS A 309 -40.65 20.84 -2.75
N LEU A 310 -40.37 19.55 -2.49
CA LEU A 310 -40.91 18.48 -3.32
C LEU A 310 -42.43 18.63 -3.35
N PRO A 311 -43.07 18.51 -4.53
CA PRO A 311 -44.52 18.50 -4.60
C PRO A 311 -45.09 17.43 -3.66
N GLU A 312 -46.29 17.66 -3.15
CA GLU A 312 -46.95 16.72 -2.24
C GLU A 312 -47.05 15.32 -2.89
N GLY A 313 -46.64 14.29 -2.15
CA GLY A 313 -46.59 12.90 -2.64
C GLY A 313 -45.30 12.45 -3.33
N PHE A 314 -44.31 13.35 -3.52
CA PHE A 314 -43.01 12.99 -4.10
C PHE A 314 -41.94 12.74 -3.01
N VAL A 315 -41.01 11.83 -3.29
CA VAL A 315 -39.88 11.48 -2.41
C VAL A 315 -38.58 11.58 -3.20
N ASP A 316 -37.52 12.07 -2.56
CA ASP A 316 -36.16 12.02 -3.10
C ASP A 316 -35.73 10.56 -3.31
N ILE A 317 -35.36 10.21 -4.54
CA ILE A 317 -35.07 8.82 -4.92
C ILE A 317 -33.86 8.24 -4.16
N PHE A 318 -32.85 9.05 -3.84
CA PHE A 318 -31.67 8.62 -3.10
C PHE A 318 -31.96 8.51 -1.59
N ALA A 319 -32.79 9.40 -1.04
CA ALA A 319 -33.30 9.25 0.33
C ALA A 319 -34.13 7.97 0.46
N TYR A 320 -35.07 7.77 -0.47
CA TYR A 320 -35.90 6.56 -0.53
C TYR A 320 -35.06 5.27 -0.61
N TRP A 321 -33.96 5.28 -1.38
CA TRP A 321 -33.05 4.13 -1.46
C TRP A 321 -32.24 3.90 -0.19
N ARG A 322 -31.76 4.96 0.48
CA ARG A 322 -30.99 4.88 1.73
C ARG A 322 -31.83 4.35 2.89
N ASP A 323 -33.09 4.76 2.96
CA ASP A 323 -34.01 4.37 4.04
C ASP A 323 -34.49 2.90 3.89
N TYR A 324 -34.16 2.23 2.80
CA TYR A 324 -34.62 0.88 2.50
C TYR A 324 -33.59 -0.20 2.88
N ASN A 325 -34.04 -1.18 3.66
CA ASN A 325 -33.23 -2.26 4.25
C ASN A 325 -32.26 -2.99 3.26
N PRO A 326 -30.95 -3.04 3.55
CA PRO A 326 -29.91 -3.60 2.67
C PRO A 326 -29.95 -5.13 2.49
N GLN A 327 -30.69 -5.88 3.30
CA GLN A 327 -30.72 -7.36 3.23
C GLN A 327 -31.37 -7.93 1.95
N LYS A 328 -31.97 -7.11 1.07
CA LYS A 328 -32.63 -7.54 -0.18
C LYS A 328 -31.79 -7.29 -1.46
N LEU A 329 -30.54 -6.85 -1.34
CA LEU A 329 -29.69 -6.41 -2.47
C LEU A 329 -29.22 -7.53 -3.42
N THR A 330 -29.20 -8.80 -3.02
CA THR A 330 -28.65 -9.88 -3.87
C THR A 330 -29.50 -10.24 -5.09
N LYS A 331 -30.79 -9.91 -5.10
CA LYS A 331 -31.71 -10.18 -6.24
C LYS A 331 -31.79 -9.05 -7.27
N THR A 332 -31.15 -7.91 -7.02
CA THR A 332 -31.38 -6.69 -7.80
C THR A 332 -30.40 -6.45 -8.94
N LYS A 333 -29.26 -7.17 -9.01
CA LYS A 333 -28.26 -7.04 -10.09
C LYS A 333 -28.80 -7.43 -11.46
N THR A 334 -29.62 -8.49 -11.53
CA THR A 334 -30.22 -9.03 -12.77
C THR A 334 -31.70 -8.65 -12.93
N SER A 335 -32.19 -7.69 -12.13
CA SER A 335 -33.58 -7.25 -12.20
C SER A 335 -33.90 -6.71 -13.60
N PRO A 336 -35.07 -6.99 -14.19
CA PRO A 336 -35.51 -6.35 -15.43
C PRO A 336 -35.80 -4.85 -15.23
N ASP A 337 -36.11 -4.43 -14.01
CA ASP A 337 -36.36 -3.04 -13.65
C ASP A 337 -35.05 -2.24 -13.51
N PRO A 338 -34.81 -1.23 -14.36
CA PRO A 338 -33.62 -0.37 -14.31
C PRO A 338 -33.50 0.44 -13.01
N VAL A 339 -34.61 0.77 -12.34
CA VAL A 339 -34.58 1.48 -11.05
C VAL A 339 -33.99 0.60 -9.96
N MET A 340 -34.34 -0.69 -9.97
CA MET A 340 -33.79 -1.67 -9.04
C MET A 340 -32.32 -1.98 -9.32
N ARG A 341 -31.91 -2.01 -10.60
CA ARG A 341 -30.48 -2.13 -10.98
C ARG A 341 -29.69 -0.88 -10.55
N ALA A 342 -30.18 0.32 -10.83
CA ALA A 342 -29.55 1.57 -10.41
C ALA A 342 -29.42 1.66 -8.88
N ARG A 343 -30.47 1.27 -8.15
CA ARG A 343 -30.43 1.17 -6.69
C ARG A 343 -29.36 0.18 -6.20
N TYR A 344 -29.28 -0.99 -6.82
CA TYR A 344 -28.25 -1.97 -6.51
C TYR A 344 -26.86 -1.38 -6.69
N LEU A 345 -26.61 -0.72 -7.82
CA LEU A 345 -25.32 -0.06 -8.09
C LEU A 345 -25.00 1.03 -7.04
N TYR A 346 -25.99 1.84 -6.68
CA TYR A 346 -25.82 2.94 -5.72
C TYR A 346 -25.50 2.44 -4.31
N LEU A 347 -26.16 1.37 -3.87
CA LEU A 347 -25.98 0.82 -2.51
C LEU A 347 -24.81 -0.17 -2.41
N ALA A 348 -24.45 -0.85 -3.51
CA ALA A 348 -23.34 -1.81 -3.53
C ALA A 348 -21.96 -1.14 -3.71
N GLY A 349 -21.91 0.10 -4.21
CA GLY A 349 -20.66 0.83 -4.45
C GLY A 349 -19.71 0.13 -5.41
N SER A 350 -20.23 -0.59 -6.41
CA SER A 350 -19.43 -1.47 -7.26
C SER A 350 -18.75 -0.74 -8.43
N ASP A 351 -17.49 -1.08 -8.71
CA ASP A 351 -16.74 -0.66 -9.90
C ASP A 351 -17.29 -1.25 -11.22
N GLU A 352 -18.18 -2.25 -11.16
CA GLU A 352 -18.81 -2.90 -12.33
C GLU A 352 -19.98 -2.08 -12.93
N CYS A 353 -19.87 -0.76 -12.96
CA CYS A 353 -20.91 0.09 -13.51
C CYS A 353 -20.78 0.21 -15.04
N ASN A 354 -21.80 -0.21 -15.78
CA ASN A 354 -21.86 0.01 -17.23
C ASN A 354 -22.29 1.44 -17.54
N ILE A 355 -21.32 2.32 -17.84
CA ILE A 355 -21.53 3.70 -18.26
C ILE A 355 -22.34 3.84 -19.56
N ASN A 356 -22.45 2.75 -20.34
CA ASN A 356 -23.20 2.68 -21.59
C ASN A 356 -24.57 1.98 -21.42
N SER A 357 -25.10 1.87 -20.20
CA SER A 357 -26.47 1.35 -19.99
C SER A 357 -27.47 2.16 -20.80
N GLU A 358 -28.48 1.51 -21.39
CA GLU A 358 -29.54 2.20 -22.14
C GLU A 358 -30.39 3.12 -21.23
N HIS A 359 -30.42 2.84 -19.93
CA HIS A 359 -31.24 3.59 -18.98
C HIS A 359 -30.45 4.70 -18.25
N TRP A 360 -30.99 5.93 -18.28
CA TRP A 360 -30.32 7.12 -17.74
C TRP A 360 -30.01 7.04 -16.24
N LEU A 361 -30.88 6.40 -15.45
CA LEU A 361 -30.71 6.28 -14.00
C LEU A 361 -29.53 5.38 -13.61
N GLU A 362 -29.27 4.33 -14.39
CA GLU A 362 -28.10 3.46 -14.19
C GLU A 362 -26.82 4.19 -14.60
N ARG A 363 -26.84 4.91 -15.72
CA ARG A 363 -25.73 5.78 -16.13
C ARG A 363 -25.45 6.88 -15.12
N LEU A 364 -26.49 7.47 -14.53
CA LEU A 364 -26.39 8.46 -13.48
C LEU A 364 -25.68 7.88 -12.25
N VAL A 365 -26.14 6.74 -11.74
CA VAL A 365 -25.50 6.09 -10.59
C VAL A 365 -24.07 5.66 -10.91
N ALA A 366 -23.81 5.14 -12.11
CA ALA A 366 -22.48 4.81 -12.60
C ALA A 366 -21.53 6.02 -12.53
N ARG A 367 -21.99 7.18 -13.01
CA ARG A 367 -21.21 8.44 -12.98
C ARG A 367 -21.03 9.01 -11.57
N LEU A 368 -22.03 8.86 -10.69
CA LEU A 368 -21.89 9.26 -9.29
C LEU A 368 -20.89 8.39 -8.52
N SER A 369 -20.71 7.14 -8.93
CA SER A 369 -19.85 6.17 -8.25
C SER A 369 -18.40 6.20 -8.74
N ASN A 370 -18.13 6.74 -9.94
CA ASN A 370 -16.79 6.77 -10.53
C ASN A 370 -16.44 8.15 -11.12
N ILE A 371 -15.50 8.85 -10.48
CA ILE A 371 -15.00 10.17 -10.88
C ILE A 371 -14.41 10.14 -12.31
N ALA A 372 -13.80 9.04 -12.74
CA ALA A 372 -13.23 8.94 -14.09
C ALA A 372 -14.32 9.03 -15.18
N CYS A 373 -15.53 8.57 -14.88
CA CYS A 373 -16.68 8.64 -15.80
C CYS A 373 -17.25 10.06 -15.93
N LEU A 374 -16.84 11.00 -15.09
CA LEU A 374 -17.18 12.42 -15.20
C LEU A 374 -16.30 13.16 -16.21
N LEU A 375 -15.15 12.60 -16.59
CA LEU A 375 -14.18 13.23 -17.50
C LEU A 375 -14.54 13.08 -18.99
N GLU A 376 -15.39 12.12 -19.33
CA GLU A 376 -15.83 11.85 -20.71
C GLU A 376 -17.33 12.18 -20.86
N PRO A 377 -17.68 13.45 -21.12
CA PRO A 377 -19.07 13.82 -21.31
C PRO A 377 -19.58 13.26 -22.64
N ALA A 378 -20.22 12.10 -22.61
CA ALA A 378 -21.11 11.71 -23.71
C ALA A 378 -22.26 12.72 -23.82
N SER A 379 -22.79 12.93 -25.03
CA SER A 379 -23.93 13.79 -25.36
C SER A 379 -25.25 13.25 -24.77
N ASP A 380 -25.30 13.12 -23.45
CA ASP A 380 -26.39 12.53 -22.70
C ASP A 380 -27.22 13.62 -22.02
N GLN A 381 -28.51 13.36 -21.81
CA GLN A 381 -29.48 14.30 -21.25
C GLN A 381 -29.32 14.50 -19.73
N VAL A 382 -28.37 13.81 -19.07
CA VAL A 382 -28.04 13.99 -17.65
C VAL A 382 -27.16 15.25 -17.47
N HIS A 383 -27.72 16.40 -17.85
CA HIS A 383 -27.04 17.69 -17.93
C HIS A 383 -26.40 18.13 -16.61
N TRP A 384 -26.99 17.77 -15.46
CA TRP A 384 -26.50 18.20 -14.15
C TRP A 384 -25.19 17.53 -13.74
N VAL A 385 -25.01 16.25 -14.08
CA VAL A 385 -23.73 15.54 -13.86
C VAL A 385 -22.67 16.02 -14.83
N SER A 386 -23.06 16.27 -16.09
CA SER A 386 -22.18 16.86 -17.10
C SER A 386 -21.73 18.28 -16.74
N ALA A 387 -22.56 19.05 -16.01
CA ALA A 387 -22.16 20.36 -15.48
C ALA A 387 -21.09 20.25 -14.38
N CYS A 388 -21.09 19.15 -13.61
CA CYS A 388 -20.07 18.85 -12.60
C CYS A 388 -18.79 18.24 -13.19
N ALA A 389 -18.77 17.88 -14.49
CA ALA A 389 -17.57 17.35 -15.16
C ALA A 389 -16.37 18.30 -15.08
N GLY A 390 -16.63 19.61 -15.07
CA GLY A 390 -15.59 20.63 -14.89
C GLY A 390 -14.89 20.58 -13.52
N ASP A 391 -15.55 20.01 -12.49
CA ASP A 391 -14.96 19.81 -11.16
C ASP A 391 -14.07 18.56 -11.13
N ALA A 392 -14.37 17.55 -11.95
CA ALA A 392 -13.58 16.32 -12.01
C ALA A 392 -12.14 16.58 -12.50
N GLU A 393 -11.97 17.48 -13.47
CA GLU A 393 -10.65 17.96 -13.91
C GLU A 393 -9.89 18.65 -12.76
N LEU A 394 -10.58 19.50 -11.99
CA LEU A 394 -9.98 20.17 -10.82
C LEU A 394 -9.56 19.16 -9.74
N LEU A 395 -10.36 18.14 -9.47
CA LEU A 395 -10.04 17.09 -8.48
C LEU A 395 -8.79 16.27 -8.84
N GLN A 396 -8.56 16.07 -10.15
CA GLN A 396 -7.38 15.37 -10.66
C GLN A 396 -6.17 16.30 -10.88
N THR A 397 -6.34 17.61 -10.75
CA THR A 397 -5.26 18.59 -10.90
C THR A 397 -4.21 18.39 -9.80
N LYS A 398 -2.94 18.33 -10.21
CA LYS A 398 -1.79 18.30 -9.29
C LYS A 398 -1.59 19.71 -8.74
N ILE A 399 -1.33 19.83 -7.44
CA ILE A 399 -1.05 21.12 -6.83
C ILE A 399 0.42 21.47 -7.06
N ILE A 400 0.70 22.22 -8.13
CA ILE A 400 2.05 22.68 -8.46
C ILE A 400 2.18 24.16 -8.06
N GLY A 401 3.38 24.56 -7.61
CA GLY A 401 3.72 25.93 -7.24
C GLY A 401 3.97 26.90 -8.40
N ASN A 402 3.48 26.61 -9.62
CA ASN A 402 3.78 27.42 -10.80
C ASN A 402 3.04 28.77 -10.76
N PRO A 403 3.74 29.93 -10.84
CA PRO A 403 3.10 31.25 -10.86
C PRO A 403 2.07 31.43 -11.98
N LEU A 404 2.26 30.78 -13.13
CA LEU A 404 1.34 30.86 -14.26
C LEU A 404 0.03 30.12 -13.98
N GLU A 405 0.10 28.89 -13.46
CA GLU A 405 -1.07 28.09 -13.10
C GLU A 405 -1.85 28.76 -11.96
N TYR A 406 -1.15 29.27 -10.95
CA TYR A 406 -1.79 30.04 -9.88
C TYR A 406 -2.55 31.26 -10.43
N LYS A 407 -1.94 32.01 -11.36
CA LYS A 407 -2.60 33.15 -12.01
C LYS A 407 -3.85 32.70 -12.78
N GLN A 408 -3.77 31.62 -13.56
CA GLN A 408 -4.89 31.07 -14.32
C GLN A 408 -6.05 30.64 -13.42
N HIS A 409 -5.77 29.89 -12.34
CA HIS A 409 -6.81 29.46 -11.39
C HIS A 409 -7.42 30.64 -10.64
N ARG A 410 -6.62 31.64 -10.30
CA ARG A 410 -7.08 32.87 -9.65
C ARG A 410 -7.94 33.73 -10.59
N GLU A 411 -7.58 33.84 -11.86
CA GLU A 411 -8.41 34.50 -12.89
C GLU A 411 -9.72 33.75 -13.11
N ARG A 412 -9.68 32.41 -13.15
CA ARG A 412 -10.88 31.57 -13.21
C ARG A 412 -11.77 31.79 -11.99
N LEU A 413 -11.20 31.86 -10.79
CA LEU A 413 -11.94 32.16 -9.56
C LEU A 413 -12.61 33.54 -9.59
N TYR A 414 -11.93 34.57 -10.12
CA TYR A 414 -12.52 35.92 -10.25
C TYR A 414 -13.56 36.04 -11.35
N ALA A 415 -13.45 35.24 -12.42
CA ALA A 415 -14.43 35.22 -13.50
C ALA A 415 -15.75 34.53 -13.10
N LEU A 416 -15.74 33.69 -12.06
CA LEU A 416 -16.93 33.00 -11.56
C LEU A 416 -17.80 33.97 -10.74
N THR A 417 -18.97 34.30 -11.28
CA THR A 417 -20.00 35.05 -10.57
C THR A 417 -20.81 34.13 -9.64
N PRO A 418 -21.14 34.52 -8.39
CA PRO A 418 -21.88 33.68 -7.44
C PRO A 418 -23.29 33.29 -7.89
N ALA A 419 -23.87 34.00 -8.84
CA ALA A 419 -25.28 33.85 -9.24
C ALA A 419 -25.56 32.66 -10.19
N ASN A 420 -24.55 32.16 -10.91
CA ASN A 420 -24.72 31.16 -11.98
C ASN A 420 -23.80 29.94 -11.88
N ASN A 421 -22.92 29.87 -10.87
CA ASN A 421 -21.88 28.85 -10.78
C ASN A 421 -22.10 27.92 -9.59
N SER A 422 -21.68 26.66 -9.74
CA SER A 422 -21.76 25.68 -8.66
C SER A 422 -20.88 26.11 -7.49
N TYR A 423 -21.46 26.19 -6.28
CA TYR A 423 -20.74 26.44 -5.04
C TYR A 423 -19.54 25.48 -4.86
N SER A 424 -19.63 24.27 -5.45
CA SER A 424 -18.55 23.28 -5.48
C SER A 424 -17.29 23.78 -6.19
N THR A 425 -17.43 24.28 -7.42
CA THR A 425 -16.31 24.75 -8.23
C THR A 425 -15.58 25.91 -7.56
N VAL A 426 -16.31 26.84 -6.97
CA VAL A 426 -15.75 27.99 -6.24
C VAL A 426 -14.95 27.52 -5.04
N GLY A 427 -15.51 26.66 -4.20
CA GLY A 427 -14.81 26.13 -3.03
C GLY A 427 -13.55 25.33 -3.40
N LEU A 428 -13.63 24.49 -4.45
CA LEU A 428 -12.47 23.73 -4.95
C LEU A 428 -11.35 24.66 -5.44
N LEU A 429 -11.69 25.73 -6.18
CA LEU A 429 -10.73 26.73 -6.64
C LEU A 429 -10.14 27.57 -5.50
N VAL A 430 -10.92 27.89 -4.46
CA VAL A 430 -10.42 28.57 -3.26
C VAL A 430 -9.39 27.70 -2.54
N ILE A 431 -9.68 26.42 -2.35
CA ILE A 431 -8.73 25.45 -1.75
C ILE A 431 -7.46 25.35 -2.58
N LEU A 432 -7.60 25.17 -3.91
CA LEU A 432 -6.47 25.06 -4.82
C LEU A 432 -5.59 26.31 -4.79
N CYS A 433 -6.19 27.51 -4.89
CA CYS A 433 -5.48 28.78 -4.84
C CYS A 433 -4.80 29.01 -3.48
N ALA A 434 -5.45 28.65 -2.38
CA ALA A 434 -4.88 28.78 -1.03
C ALA A 434 -3.58 27.98 -0.91
N PHE A 435 -3.60 26.69 -1.24
CA PHE A 435 -2.39 25.86 -1.16
C PHE A 435 -1.33 26.28 -2.18
N GLN A 436 -1.69 26.56 -3.43
CA GLN A 436 -0.74 27.08 -4.42
C GLN A 436 -0.08 28.36 -3.94
N GLY A 437 -0.83 29.25 -3.27
CA GLY A 437 -0.34 30.47 -2.63
C GLY A 437 0.81 30.26 -1.64
N ILE A 438 0.85 29.11 -0.96
CA ILE A 438 1.92 28.77 -0.02
C ILE A 438 3.16 28.24 -0.74
N PHE A 439 2.96 27.53 -1.86
CA PHE A 439 4.02 26.86 -2.61
C PHE A 439 4.43 27.62 -3.89
N ILE A 440 3.98 28.86 -4.10
CA ILE A 440 4.37 29.65 -5.27
C ILE A 440 5.90 29.73 -5.36
N GLY A 441 6.46 29.26 -6.47
CA GLY A 441 7.90 29.28 -6.74
C GLY A 441 8.67 28.05 -6.26
N THR A 442 8.01 26.97 -5.83
CA THR A 442 8.71 25.73 -5.41
C THR A 442 9.26 24.86 -6.55
N ASP A 443 9.07 25.23 -7.82
CA ASP A 443 9.68 24.55 -8.97
C ASP A 443 10.34 25.54 -9.92
N ILE A 444 11.58 25.95 -9.61
CA ILE A 444 12.74 25.89 -10.54
C ILE A 444 14.02 25.67 -9.70
N THR A 445 14.32 24.42 -9.36
CA THR A 445 15.72 23.98 -9.23
C THR A 445 15.97 22.97 -10.32
N VAL A 446 16.42 23.46 -11.48
CA VAL A 446 17.26 22.64 -12.36
C VAL A 446 18.50 22.32 -11.54
N GLU A 447 18.76 21.04 -11.33
CA GLU A 447 19.91 20.52 -10.61
C GLU A 447 21.21 21.26 -10.97
N ASN A 448 22.03 21.44 -9.94
CA ASN A 448 23.46 21.75 -9.96
C ASN A 448 24.17 21.45 -11.30
N LEU A 449 24.25 22.44 -12.17
CA LEU A 449 25.36 22.56 -13.11
C LEU A 449 26.12 23.83 -12.73
N ARG A 450 27.39 23.62 -12.38
CA ARG A 450 28.47 24.60 -12.18
C ARG A 450 28.13 26.00 -12.69
N GLU A 451 28.34 26.99 -11.82
CA GLU A 451 28.39 28.41 -12.16
C GLU A 451 28.87 28.66 -13.60
N PRO A 452 28.01 29.14 -14.52
CA PRO A 452 28.47 29.83 -15.70
C PRO A 452 28.75 31.27 -15.27
N ARG A 453 30.04 31.61 -15.21
CA ARG A 453 30.50 33.00 -15.13
C ARG A 453 30.11 33.73 -16.42
N GLU A 454 28.90 34.29 -16.51
CA GLU A 454 28.57 35.22 -17.60
C GLU A 454 27.84 36.47 -17.08
N ARG A 455 28.36 37.62 -17.50
CA ARG A 455 28.13 39.00 -17.00
C ARG A 455 26.78 39.62 -17.42
N THR A 456 25.73 38.84 -17.65
CA THR A 456 24.48 39.37 -18.25
C THR A 456 23.18 38.93 -17.56
N ALA A 457 23.23 38.50 -16.29
CA ALA A 457 22.02 38.31 -15.50
C ALA A 457 21.41 39.66 -15.07
N ILE A 458 20.26 40.02 -15.65
CA ILE A 458 19.48 41.21 -15.31
C ILE A 458 18.87 41.03 -13.92
N ARG A 459 19.19 41.95 -13.01
CA ARG A 459 18.62 42.05 -11.67
C ARG A 459 17.25 42.74 -11.76
N VAL A 460 16.16 42.00 -11.52
CA VAL A 460 14.83 42.61 -11.40
C VAL A 460 14.68 43.14 -9.97
N SER A 461 14.73 44.46 -9.80
CA SER A 461 14.45 45.13 -8.53
C SER A 461 12.94 45.24 -8.29
N GLU A 462 12.51 44.91 -7.06
CA GLU A 462 11.14 45.07 -6.58
C GLU A 462 10.63 46.50 -6.75
N ALA A 463 9.52 46.68 -7.49
CA ALA A 463 8.81 47.93 -7.55
C ALA A 463 7.88 48.06 -6.33
N ARG A 464 8.21 48.94 -5.39
CA ARG A 464 7.23 49.45 -4.41
C ARG A 464 6.39 50.55 -5.06
N PRO A 465 5.05 50.58 -4.85
CA PRO A 465 4.22 51.67 -5.34
C PRO A 465 4.44 52.90 -4.46
N ARG A 466 4.88 54.02 -5.05
CA ARG A 466 4.86 55.33 -4.38
C ARG A 466 3.65 56.13 -4.86
N ARG A 467 2.98 56.67 -3.84
CA ARG A 467 1.75 57.47 -3.87
C ARG A 467 1.83 58.62 -4.86
N ILE A 468 0.72 58.81 -5.56
CA ILE A 468 0.33 60.08 -6.18
C ILE A 468 0.15 61.08 -5.04
N ASN A 469 0.83 62.21 -5.10
CA ASN A 469 0.35 63.48 -4.58
C ASN A 469 0.82 64.58 -5.51
N GLU A 470 -0.16 65.36 -5.93
CA GLU A 470 -0.09 66.62 -6.65
C GLU A 470 0.73 67.64 -5.84
N GLU A 471 1.51 68.49 -6.52
CA GLU A 471 1.36 69.95 -6.50
C GLU A 471 2.62 70.68 -7.01
N ASN A 472 2.36 71.60 -7.95
CA ASN A 472 2.92 72.95 -8.04
C ASN A 472 4.33 73.22 -8.62
N THR A 473 4.29 73.72 -9.86
CA THR A 473 4.90 74.98 -10.37
C THR A 473 6.35 75.34 -10.05
N THR A 474 7.20 75.46 -11.09
CA THR A 474 7.77 76.71 -11.69
C THR A 474 8.90 76.32 -12.67
N ILE A 475 8.77 76.60 -13.97
CA ILE A 475 9.39 77.72 -14.73
C ILE A 475 10.88 77.96 -14.45
N SER A 476 11.72 77.67 -15.45
CA SER A 476 12.83 78.52 -16.00
C SER A 476 13.77 77.60 -16.80
N GLU A 477 13.72 77.62 -18.13
CA GLU A 477 14.60 78.43 -19.00
C GLU A 477 16.07 77.99 -19.11
N SER A 478 16.41 77.68 -20.36
CA SER A 478 17.63 78.11 -21.07
C SER A 478 18.77 77.10 -21.28
N ASN A 479 19.15 77.05 -22.57
CA ASN A 479 20.49 76.85 -23.15
C ASN A 479 21.07 75.43 -23.06
N LYS A 480 21.41 74.73 -24.14
CA LYS A 480 21.84 75.11 -25.50
C LYS A 480 21.58 73.94 -26.45
#